data_AF-A0A953LHL9-F1
#
_entry.id   AF-A0A953LHL9-F1
#
_cell.length_a   1.000
_cell.length_b   1.000
_cell.length_c   1.000
_cell.angle_alpha   90.00
_cell.angle_beta   90.00
_cell.angle_gamma   90.00
#
_symmetry.space_group_name_H-M   'P 1'
#
loop_
_entity.id
_entity.type
_entity.pdbx_description
1 polymer ?
#
loop_
_entity_poly.entity_id
_entity_poly.type
_entity_poly.pdbx_seq_one_letter_code
_entity_poly.pdbx_strand_id
1 'polypeptide(L)'
;MTWNAPIMGRSLARPEQMTAYALRDNPFAPDLAGLYLGLASRLGVRGDVAYAQALVETNGFRMDGWAERGRYNFGGLGVTRPGDPGISFRSPEEGVLAHLQALSRQAGGGPLPPDMPDLTPFLSPEDRGRIRRVGDLRRPGWPEDEEYGEAVARTLAAILLEPAEGEPYRIEQDLLPPGSPARPGARDGTGRWQGGGGIVIYRSASPHLDGPGMRALLERPVAGEVRSFHFVIDGRSIRQLVPLGEIAYHTDGRNHRDIGVMICERGWGTSEWEEGYRRLVWLAARLMVVLGIGIEGLSGGFWWNPVRHPYDPTHLGWKPEDGPATGLFHWNRLVADVAAARPAVEKLFGLHPAEPQVSPAAQGRNPPAGDRPGTATQGRNLSIGHTGAAGGGKPPRGNWVQAARTRSARYSSRRR
;
A
#
# COMPACT_ATOMS: atom_id res chain seq x y z
N MET A 1 0.48 1.07 -4.03
CA MET A 1 0.93 -0.22 -3.47
C MET A 1 2.31 -0.58 -3.96
N THR A 2 3.02 -1.47 -3.25
CA THR A 2 4.41 -1.86 -3.50
C THR A 2 4.68 -2.41 -4.90
N TRP A 3 3.69 -2.98 -5.60
CA TRP A 3 3.78 -3.29 -7.04
C TRP A 3 4.17 -2.06 -7.89
N ASN A 4 3.58 -0.91 -7.56
CA ASN A 4 3.83 0.38 -8.20
C ASN A 4 4.95 1.18 -7.53
N ALA A 5 5.63 0.63 -6.53
CA ALA A 5 6.76 1.32 -5.91
C ALA A 5 7.83 1.61 -6.97
N PRO A 6 8.37 2.83 -7.03
CA PRO A 6 9.44 3.14 -7.97
C PRO A 6 10.72 2.39 -7.59
N ILE A 7 11.56 2.07 -8.58
CA ILE A 7 12.91 1.51 -8.31
C ILE A 7 13.85 2.61 -7.77
N MET A 8 13.69 3.83 -8.30
CA MET A 8 14.44 5.01 -7.86
C MET A 8 13.71 5.75 -6.74
N GLY A 9 14.46 6.40 -5.87
CA GLY A 9 13.96 7.23 -4.79
C GLY A 9 14.44 6.78 -3.42
N ARG A 10 13.86 7.38 -2.39
CA ARG A 10 14.21 7.11 -1.00
C ARG A 10 13.53 5.82 -0.52
N SER A 11 14.28 5.00 0.21
CA SER A 11 13.73 3.84 0.92
C SER A 11 12.81 4.23 2.06
N LEU A 12 11.74 3.45 2.23
CA LEU A 12 10.78 3.61 3.32
C LEU A 12 11.09 2.69 4.49
N ALA A 13 11.50 1.45 4.21
CA ALA A 13 11.83 0.50 5.27
C ALA A 13 13.07 0.95 6.05
N ARG A 14 13.02 0.76 7.37
CA ARG A 14 14.16 0.95 8.26
C ARG A 14 15.05 -0.31 8.29
N PRO A 15 16.34 -0.21 8.65
CA PRO A 15 17.23 -1.36 8.74
C PRO A 15 16.66 -2.46 9.64
N GLU A 16 16.07 -2.09 10.78
CA GLU A 16 15.55 -3.03 11.77
C GLU A 16 14.37 -3.85 11.22
N GLN A 17 13.52 -3.25 10.38
CA GLN A 17 12.41 -3.94 9.72
C GLN A 17 12.94 -4.97 8.70
N MET A 18 13.94 -4.59 7.91
CA MET A 18 14.57 -5.45 6.91
C MET A 18 15.28 -6.64 7.55
N THR A 19 15.99 -6.40 8.65
CA THR A 19 16.67 -7.43 9.44
C THR A 19 15.67 -8.35 10.13
N ALA A 20 14.65 -7.79 10.80
CA ALA A 20 13.60 -8.58 11.46
C ALA A 20 12.89 -9.53 10.49
N TYR A 21 12.52 -9.03 9.30
CA TYR A 21 11.89 -9.85 8.28
C TYR A 21 12.77 -11.02 7.83
N ALA A 22 14.06 -10.75 7.54
CA ALA A 22 14.99 -11.78 7.09
C ALA A 22 15.22 -12.87 8.15
N LEU A 23 15.34 -12.46 9.42
CA LEU A 23 15.57 -13.36 10.55
C LEU A 23 14.35 -14.23 10.90
N ARG A 24 13.13 -13.79 10.57
CA ARG A 24 11.90 -14.55 10.86
C ARG A 24 11.95 -15.96 10.27
N ASP A 25 12.39 -16.05 9.02
CA ASP A 25 12.37 -17.31 8.26
C ASP A 25 13.78 -17.92 8.15
N ASN A 26 14.85 -17.12 8.33
CA ASN A 26 16.24 -17.57 8.34
C ASN A 26 17.02 -16.93 9.50
N PRO A 27 17.15 -17.62 10.65
CA PRO A 27 17.90 -17.12 11.80
C PRO A 27 19.39 -16.85 11.55
N PHE A 28 19.94 -17.36 10.43
CA PHE A 28 21.33 -17.18 10.02
C PHE A 28 21.48 -16.20 8.85
N ALA A 29 20.43 -15.42 8.54
CA ALA A 29 20.50 -14.40 7.50
C ALA A 29 21.63 -13.39 7.81
N PRO A 30 22.46 -13.03 6.81
CA PRO A 30 23.50 -12.03 7.00
C PRO A 30 22.89 -10.64 7.23
N ASP A 31 23.50 -9.84 8.09
CA ASP A 31 23.09 -8.46 8.32
C ASP A 31 23.56 -7.56 7.16
N LEU A 32 22.71 -7.41 6.15
CA LEU A 32 22.97 -6.59 4.96
C LEU A 32 22.09 -5.34 4.89
N ALA A 33 21.16 -5.15 5.82
CA ALA A 33 20.14 -4.10 5.73
C ALA A 33 20.76 -2.69 5.70
N GLY A 34 21.65 -2.39 6.64
CA GLY A 34 22.37 -1.12 6.69
C GLY A 34 23.23 -0.87 5.46
N LEU A 35 23.88 -1.92 4.93
CA LEU A 35 24.71 -1.86 3.73
C LEU A 35 23.88 -1.51 2.49
N TYR A 36 22.74 -2.19 2.29
CA TYR A 36 21.80 -1.89 1.21
C TYR A 36 21.31 -0.45 1.27
N LEU A 37 20.84 0.01 2.43
CA LEU A 37 20.31 1.37 2.58
C LEU A 37 21.39 2.44 2.38
N GLY A 38 22.59 2.24 2.95
CA GLY A 38 23.71 3.16 2.83
C GLY A 38 24.18 3.34 1.39
N LEU A 39 24.47 2.24 0.67
CA LEU A 39 24.93 2.30 -0.71
C LEU A 39 23.83 2.78 -1.67
N ALA A 40 22.58 2.35 -1.48
CA ALA A 40 21.48 2.73 -2.35
C ALA A 40 21.19 4.23 -2.31
N SER A 41 21.34 4.86 -1.13
CA SER A 41 21.17 6.30 -0.97
C SER A 41 22.11 7.12 -1.88
N ARG A 42 23.35 6.67 -2.07
CA ARG A 42 24.35 7.31 -2.95
C ARG A 42 23.99 7.20 -4.43
N LEU A 43 23.21 6.18 -4.80
CA LEU A 43 22.76 5.90 -6.16
C LEU A 43 21.35 6.42 -6.45
N GLY A 44 20.65 6.95 -5.44
CA GLY A 44 19.24 7.33 -5.54
C GLY A 44 18.30 6.15 -5.78
N VAL A 45 18.71 4.93 -5.41
CA VAL A 45 17.92 3.69 -5.55
C VAL A 45 17.19 3.41 -4.25
N ARG A 46 16.01 2.81 -4.34
CA ARG A 46 15.33 2.23 -3.18
C ARG A 46 16.04 0.95 -2.72
N GLY A 47 16.92 1.07 -1.73
CA GLY A 47 17.63 -0.05 -1.10
C GLY A 47 16.70 -1.09 -0.47
N ASP A 48 15.56 -0.68 0.08
CA ASP A 48 14.50 -1.57 0.57
C ASP A 48 13.86 -2.44 -0.54
N VAL A 49 13.70 -1.88 -1.75
CA VAL A 49 13.28 -2.66 -2.94
C VAL A 49 14.36 -3.66 -3.34
N ALA A 50 15.62 -3.21 -3.43
CA ALA A 50 16.74 -4.07 -3.81
C ALA A 50 16.98 -5.21 -2.80
N TYR A 51 16.76 -4.95 -1.51
CA TYR A 51 16.84 -5.97 -0.46
C TYR A 51 15.67 -6.95 -0.53
N ALA A 52 14.44 -6.48 -0.79
CA ALA A 52 13.30 -7.37 -1.04
C ALA A 52 13.57 -8.28 -2.25
N GLN A 53 14.16 -7.72 -3.31
CA GLN A 53 14.60 -8.49 -4.47
C GLN A 53 15.66 -9.52 -4.10
N ALA A 54 16.65 -9.13 -3.30
CA ALA A 54 17.70 -10.04 -2.83
C ALA A 54 17.13 -11.20 -2.02
N LEU A 55 16.16 -10.95 -1.14
CA LEU A 55 15.48 -12.02 -0.39
C LEU A 55 14.74 -12.99 -1.33
N VAL A 56 14.08 -12.48 -2.37
CA VAL A 56 13.43 -13.35 -3.37
C VAL A 56 14.46 -14.18 -4.13
N GLU A 57 15.56 -13.58 -4.57
CA GLU A 57 16.58 -14.31 -5.34
C GLU A 57 17.37 -15.33 -4.54
N THR A 58 17.57 -15.02 -3.27
CA THR A 58 18.33 -15.85 -2.33
C THR A 58 17.48 -16.80 -1.52
N ASN A 59 16.17 -16.82 -1.76
CA ASN A 59 15.21 -17.58 -0.95
C ASN A 59 15.38 -17.29 0.56
N GLY A 60 15.49 -16.01 0.91
CA GLY A 60 15.68 -15.52 2.28
C GLY A 60 17.12 -15.65 2.79
N PHE A 61 18.11 -15.45 1.92
CA PHE A 61 19.54 -15.65 2.21
C PHE A 61 19.88 -17.06 2.71
N ARG A 62 19.08 -18.06 2.32
CA ARG A 62 19.38 -19.46 2.65
C ARG A 62 20.54 -19.90 1.77
N MET A 63 21.71 -19.93 2.38
CA MET A 63 23.00 -20.14 1.72
C MET A 63 23.30 -21.61 1.41
N ASP A 64 22.46 -22.54 1.88
CA ASP A 64 22.59 -23.96 1.57
C ASP A 64 22.25 -24.21 0.10
N GLY A 65 23.22 -24.70 -0.68
CA GLY A 65 23.14 -24.89 -2.14
C GLY A 65 23.73 -23.74 -2.98
N TRP A 66 24.21 -22.65 -2.38
CA TRP A 66 24.83 -21.53 -3.10
C TRP A 66 26.29 -21.76 -3.52
N ALA A 67 26.90 -22.91 -3.20
CA ALA A 67 28.20 -23.25 -3.78
C ALA A 67 28.16 -23.29 -5.32
N GLU A 68 26.97 -23.45 -5.92
CA GLU A 68 26.72 -23.47 -7.36
C GLU A 68 26.16 -22.14 -7.92
N ARG A 69 25.90 -21.12 -7.08
CA ARG A 69 25.47 -19.77 -7.50
C ARG A 69 26.60 -18.77 -7.29
N GLY A 70 26.70 -17.76 -8.13
CA GLY A 70 27.76 -16.76 -8.05
C GLY A 70 27.90 -16.20 -6.64
N ARG A 71 29.12 -16.23 -6.09
CA ARG A 71 29.38 -15.84 -4.69
C ARG A 71 28.94 -14.40 -4.47
N TYR A 72 28.11 -14.15 -3.46
CA TYR A 72 27.54 -12.83 -3.12
C TYR A 72 26.71 -12.18 -4.25
N ASN A 73 26.19 -12.95 -5.21
CA ASN A 73 25.34 -12.44 -6.27
C ASN A 73 23.87 -12.29 -5.83
N PHE A 74 23.59 -11.28 -5.01
CA PHE A 74 22.26 -11.06 -4.45
C PHE A 74 21.21 -10.60 -5.46
N GLY A 75 21.64 -10.11 -6.63
CA GLY A 75 20.75 -9.61 -7.69
C GLY A 75 20.57 -10.55 -8.88
N GLY A 76 21.16 -11.76 -8.83
CA GLY A 76 21.12 -12.71 -9.95
C GLY A 76 21.82 -12.18 -11.22
N LEU A 77 22.83 -11.32 -11.07
CA LEU A 77 23.52 -10.67 -12.18
C LEU A 77 24.28 -11.68 -13.05
N GLY A 78 24.12 -11.56 -14.37
CA GLY A 78 24.75 -12.45 -15.34
C GLY A 78 24.15 -13.85 -15.44
N VAL A 79 23.05 -14.13 -14.74
CA VAL A 79 22.30 -15.39 -14.90
C VAL A 79 21.55 -15.34 -16.24
N THR A 80 21.84 -16.30 -17.11
CA THR A 80 21.22 -16.37 -18.46
C THR A 80 20.17 -17.49 -18.60
N ARG A 81 20.20 -18.48 -17.71
CA ARG A 81 19.27 -19.62 -17.69
C ARG A 81 19.21 -20.27 -16.30
N PRO A 82 18.19 -21.10 -16.01
CA PRO A 82 18.13 -21.84 -14.75
C PRO A 82 19.40 -22.67 -14.52
N GLY A 83 19.97 -22.58 -13.32
CA GLY A 83 21.20 -23.28 -12.92
C GLY A 83 22.50 -22.58 -13.32
N ASP A 84 22.45 -21.44 -14.01
CA ASP A 84 23.62 -20.61 -14.27
C ASP A 84 24.03 -19.86 -12.98
N PRO A 85 25.29 -19.98 -12.50
CA PRO A 85 25.74 -19.24 -11.34
C PRO A 85 25.70 -17.72 -11.53
N GLY A 86 25.80 -17.25 -12.77
CA GLY A 86 26.05 -15.84 -13.05
C GLY A 86 27.39 -15.37 -12.47
N ILE A 87 27.46 -14.08 -12.14
CA ILE A 87 28.70 -13.42 -11.75
C ILE A 87 28.97 -13.62 -10.25
N SER A 88 30.24 -13.84 -9.88
CA SER A 88 30.68 -13.86 -8.48
C SER A 88 31.38 -12.55 -8.10
N PHE A 89 31.16 -12.11 -6.87
CA PHE A 89 31.78 -10.91 -6.29
C PHE A 89 32.74 -11.30 -5.16
N ARG A 90 33.70 -10.43 -4.85
CA ARG A 90 34.76 -10.74 -3.87
C ARG A 90 34.26 -10.65 -2.43
N SER A 91 33.27 -9.80 -2.18
CA SER A 91 32.68 -9.57 -0.86
C SER A 91 31.18 -9.25 -0.95
N PRO A 92 30.44 -9.31 0.18
CA PRO A 92 29.05 -8.86 0.23
C PRO A 92 28.89 -7.40 -0.21
N GLU A 93 29.81 -6.51 0.16
CA GLU A 93 29.80 -5.09 -0.22
C GLU A 93 29.82 -4.90 -1.74
N GLU A 94 30.67 -5.65 -2.45
CA GLU A 94 30.70 -5.62 -3.90
C GLU A 94 29.43 -6.17 -4.52
N GLY A 95 28.91 -7.28 -4.00
CA GLY A 95 27.67 -7.89 -4.49
C GLY A 95 26.46 -6.97 -4.34
N VAL A 96 26.32 -6.33 -3.18
CA VAL A 96 25.27 -5.34 -2.93
C VAL A 96 25.44 -4.11 -3.82
N LEU A 97 26.67 -3.60 -3.95
CA LEU A 97 26.93 -2.45 -4.81
C LEU A 97 26.61 -2.74 -6.28
N ALA A 98 27.05 -3.88 -6.82
CA ALA A 98 26.78 -4.29 -8.19
C ALA A 98 25.27 -4.44 -8.44
N HIS A 99 24.54 -5.04 -7.50
CA HIS A 99 23.08 -5.15 -7.56
C HIS A 99 22.42 -3.75 -7.64
N LEU A 100 22.81 -2.84 -6.76
CA LEU A 100 22.25 -1.48 -6.75
C LEU A 100 22.59 -0.68 -8.01
N GLN A 101 23.81 -0.83 -8.54
CA GLN A 101 24.22 -0.21 -9.81
C GLN A 101 23.40 -0.74 -10.98
N ALA A 102 23.14 -2.04 -11.01
CA ALA A 102 22.30 -2.66 -12.03
C ALA A 102 20.89 -2.08 -12.01
N LEU A 103 20.26 -2.02 -10.83
CA LEU A 103 18.94 -1.40 -10.67
C LEU A 103 18.94 0.08 -11.05
N SER A 104 19.94 0.86 -10.62
CA SER A 104 20.07 2.26 -10.98
C SER A 104 20.13 2.45 -12.50
N ARG A 105 21.03 1.72 -13.19
CA ARG A 105 21.18 1.78 -14.64
C ARG A 105 19.89 1.35 -15.34
N GLN A 106 19.33 0.21 -14.97
CA GLN A 106 18.10 -0.32 -15.56
C GLN A 106 16.88 0.57 -15.32
N ALA A 107 16.86 1.34 -14.23
CA ALA A 107 15.80 2.31 -13.95
C ALA A 107 16.02 3.70 -14.56
N GLY A 108 17.13 3.89 -15.28
CA GLY A 108 17.47 5.16 -15.93
C GLY A 108 18.03 6.19 -14.95
N GLY A 109 18.69 5.74 -13.89
CA GLY A 109 19.42 6.56 -12.94
C GLY A 109 20.56 7.36 -13.58
N GLY A 110 21.09 8.31 -12.81
CA GLY A 110 22.19 9.18 -13.22
C GLY A 110 23.52 8.44 -13.38
N PRO A 111 24.59 9.15 -13.75
CA PRO A 111 25.94 8.58 -13.73
C PRO A 111 26.32 8.14 -12.31
N LEU A 112 27.22 7.16 -12.21
CA LEU A 112 27.78 6.75 -10.92
C LEU A 112 28.54 7.91 -10.28
N PRO A 113 28.56 8.02 -8.93
CA PRO A 113 29.44 8.94 -8.23
C PRO A 113 30.91 8.75 -8.65
N PRO A 114 31.72 9.83 -8.80
CA PRO A 114 33.09 9.72 -9.31
C PRO A 114 34.02 8.80 -8.51
N ASP A 115 33.77 8.64 -7.21
CA ASP A 115 34.55 7.81 -6.29
C ASP A 115 34.05 6.36 -6.21
N MET A 116 33.03 5.99 -6.98
CA MET A 116 32.39 4.69 -6.95
C MET A 116 32.83 3.81 -8.14
N PRO A 117 33.39 2.61 -7.92
CA PRO A 117 33.79 1.71 -9.00
C PRO A 117 32.57 1.20 -9.77
N ASP A 118 32.63 1.09 -11.11
CA ASP A 118 31.58 0.41 -11.90
C ASP A 118 31.78 -1.11 -11.81
N LEU A 119 30.89 -1.78 -11.09
CA LEU A 119 30.85 -3.24 -10.94
C LEU A 119 29.85 -3.90 -11.92
N THR A 120 29.29 -3.12 -12.84
CA THR A 120 28.32 -3.58 -13.85
C THR A 120 28.74 -3.30 -15.30
N PRO A 121 30.02 -3.46 -15.70
CA PRO A 121 30.47 -3.16 -17.06
C PRO A 121 29.88 -4.11 -18.12
N PHE A 122 29.32 -5.24 -17.69
CA PHE A 122 28.67 -6.23 -18.54
C PHE A 122 27.22 -5.89 -18.91
N LEU A 123 26.62 -4.86 -18.31
CA LEU A 123 25.27 -4.43 -18.67
C LEU A 123 25.30 -3.62 -19.97
N SER A 124 24.38 -3.92 -20.88
CA SER A 124 24.29 -3.24 -22.17
C SER A 124 23.72 -1.83 -22.00
N PRO A 125 24.12 -0.85 -22.82
CA PRO A 125 23.44 0.45 -22.88
C PRO A 125 21.93 0.34 -23.11
N GLU A 126 21.48 -0.72 -23.79
CA GLU A 126 20.07 -0.96 -24.07
C GLU A 126 19.24 -1.31 -22.82
N ASP A 127 19.88 -1.79 -21.75
CA ASP A 127 19.21 -2.14 -20.50
C ASP A 127 18.70 -0.91 -19.75
N ARG A 128 19.15 0.29 -20.13
CA ARG A 128 18.86 1.53 -19.43
C ARG A 128 17.39 1.94 -19.55
N GLY A 129 16.78 2.26 -18.41
CA GLY A 129 15.43 2.83 -18.33
C GLY A 129 14.27 1.85 -18.56
N ARG A 130 14.55 0.53 -18.62
CA ARG A 130 13.56 -0.55 -18.82
C ARG A 130 12.65 -0.80 -17.62
N ILE A 131 13.12 -0.57 -16.38
CA ILE A 131 12.35 -0.86 -15.16
C ILE A 131 12.09 0.42 -14.37
N ARG A 132 10.84 0.89 -14.27
CA ARG A 132 10.53 2.10 -13.50
C ARG A 132 9.97 1.76 -12.12
N ARG A 133 9.29 0.62 -12.00
CA ARG A 133 8.57 0.17 -10.82
C ARG A 133 8.88 -1.29 -10.50
N VAL A 134 8.58 -1.71 -9.27
CA VAL A 134 8.78 -3.10 -8.80
C VAL A 134 8.10 -4.12 -9.71
N GLY A 135 6.88 -3.83 -10.20
CA GLY A 135 6.17 -4.71 -11.14
C GLY A 135 6.84 -4.88 -12.52
N ASP A 136 7.79 -4.01 -12.87
CA ASP A 136 8.55 -4.10 -14.13
C ASP A 136 9.72 -5.09 -13.99
N LEU A 137 10.07 -5.49 -12.77
CA LEU A 137 11.15 -6.45 -12.53
C LEU A 137 10.83 -7.80 -13.17
N ARG A 138 11.85 -8.42 -13.75
CA ARG A 138 11.82 -9.78 -14.28
C ARG A 138 12.98 -10.57 -13.71
N ARG A 139 12.79 -11.88 -13.59
CA ARG A 139 13.83 -12.77 -13.09
C ARG A 139 15.02 -12.79 -14.06
N PRO A 140 16.26 -12.58 -13.61
CA PRO A 140 17.45 -12.74 -14.44
C PRO A 140 17.49 -14.13 -15.10
N GLY A 141 17.72 -14.17 -16.41
CA GLY A 141 17.71 -15.41 -17.20
C GLY A 141 16.32 -15.97 -17.51
N TRP A 142 15.24 -15.32 -17.05
CA TRP A 142 13.87 -15.74 -17.31
C TRP A 142 12.92 -14.55 -17.50
N PRO A 143 13.03 -13.82 -18.63
CA PRO A 143 12.28 -12.57 -18.85
C PRO A 143 10.76 -12.75 -18.95
N GLU A 144 10.29 -13.96 -19.25
CA GLU A 144 8.86 -14.32 -19.32
C GLU A 144 8.23 -14.53 -17.93
N ASP A 145 9.02 -14.54 -16.85
CA ASP A 145 8.52 -14.64 -15.47
C ASP A 145 7.83 -13.34 -15.04
N GLU A 146 6.54 -13.21 -15.38
CA GLU A 146 5.69 -12.09 -14.97
C GLU A 146 5.35 -12.09 -13.47
N GLU A 147 5.63 -13.18 -12.74
CA GLU A 147 5.32 -13.32 -11.31
C GLU A 147 6.46 -12.81 -10.42
N TYR A 148 7.65 -12.63 -10.99
CA TYR A 148 8.82 -12.17 -10.26
C TYR A 148 8.61 -10.82 -9.55
N GLY A 149 8.15 -9.80 -10.27
CA GLY A 149 7.85 -8.49 -9.68
C GLY A 149 6.78 -8.57 -8.58
N GLU A 150 5.89 -9.56 -8.65
CA GLU A 150 4.86 -9.82 -7.65
C GLU A 150 5.46 -10.37 -6.35
N ALA A 151 6.39 -11.32 -6.47
CA ALA A 151 7.14 -11.84 -5.33
C ALA A 151 7.94 -10.75 -4.63
N VAL A 152 8.60 -9.87 -5.39
CA VAL A 152 9.34 -8.73 -4.84
C VAL A 152 8.39 -7.73 -4.17
N ALA A 153 7.26 -7.40 -4.81
CA ALA A 153 6.27 -6.49 -4.24
C ALA A 153 5.65 -7.00 -2.93
N ARG A 154 5.37 -8.31 -2.83
CA ARG A 154 4.90 -8.97 -1.61
C ARG A 154 5.95 -8.93 -0.51
N THR A 155 7.18 -9.28 -0.84
CA THR A 155 8.31 -9.24 0.10
C THR A 155 8.52 -7.83 0.63
N LEU A 156 8.50 -6.82 -0.23
CA LEU A 156 8.59 -5.41 0.17
C LEU A 156 7.42 -4.99 1.07
N ALA A 157 6.19 -5.40 0.74
CA ALA A 157 5.03 -5.08 1.57
C ALA A 157 5.15 -5.70 2.97
N ALA A 158 5.61 -6.95 3.06
CA ALA A 158 5.80 -7.63 4.33
C ALA A 158 6.90 -6.98 5.18
N ILE A 159 8.04 -6.60 4.58
CA ILE A 159 9.09 -5.82 5.26
C ILE A 159 8.52 -4.51 5.81
N LEU A 160 7.73 -3.77 5.02
CA LEU A 160 7.13 -2.51 5.45
C LEU A 160 6.07 -2.67 6.56
N LEU A 161 5.54 -3.88 6.73
CA LEU A 161 4.63 -4.22 7.83
C LEU A 161 5.33 -4.71 9.09
N GLU A 162 6.63 -5.03 9.03
CA GLU A 162 7.39 -5.32 10.25
C GLU A 162 7.34 -4.13 11.21
N PRO A 163 7.35 -4.36 12.54
CA PRO A 163 7.28 -3.28 13.51
C PRO A 163 8.42 -2.28 13.35
N ALA A 164 8.09 -0.99 13.35
CA ALA A 164 9.09 0.08 13.45
C ALA A 164 9.16 0.59 14.90
N GLU A 165 10.37 0.93 15.35
CA GLU A 165 10.56 1.52 16.68
C GLU A 165 9.73 2.80 16.85
N GLY A 166 9.03 2.91 17.99
CA GLY A 166 8.16 4.05 18.31
C GLY A 166 6.72 3.90 17.81
N GLU A 167 6.36 2.81 17.14
CA GLU A 167 4.97 2.53 16.79
C GLU A 167 4.10 2.24 18.02
N PRO A 168 2.90 2.86 18.13
CA PRO A 168 2.00 2.66 19.27
C PRO A 168 1.33 1.28 19.28
N TYR A 169 1.25 0.63 18.12
CA TYR A 169 0.61 -0.67 17.95
C TYR A 169 1.48 -1.61 17.12
N ARG A 170 1.27 -2.92 17.28
CA ARG A 170 1.89 -3.96 16.46
C ARG A 170 0.84 -4.67 15.64
N ILE A 171 1.24 -5.16 14.47
CA ILE A 171 0.45 -6.02 13.62
C ILE A 171 0.84 -7.46 13.94
N GLU A 172 -0.11 -8.24 14.42
CA GLU A 172 0.06 -9.68 14.67
C GLU A 172 -0.22 -10.45 13.38
N GLN A 173 0.70 -11.33 12.99
CA GLN A 173 0.44 -12.26 11.89
C GLN A 173 -0.37 -13.44 12.42
N ASP A 174 -1.62 -13.52 12.00
CA ASP A 174 -2.54 -14.62 12.31
C ASP A 174 -3.16 -15.13 11.01
N LEU A 175 -2.29 -15.48 10.06
CA LEU A 175 -2.67 -15.71 8.68
C LEU A 175 -3.61 -16.91 8.54
N LEU A 176 -4.63 -16.76 7.70
CA LEU A 176 -5.43 -17.88 7.24
C LEU A 176 -4.55 -18.91 6.51
N PRO A 177 -4.89 -20.21 6.51
CA PRO A 177 -4.09 -21.22 5.84
C PRO A 177 -3.91 -20.90 4.34
N PRO A 178 -2.69 -20.98 3.80
CA PRO A 178 -2.46 -20.72 2.38
C PRO A 178 -3.21 -21.73 1.51
N GLY A 179 -3.89 -21.25 0.47
CA GLY A 179 -4.71 -22.08 -0.43
C GLY A 179 -6.08 -22.47 0.14
N SER A 180 -6.42 -22.04 1.35
CA SER A 180 -7.80 -22.17 1.85
C SER A 180 -8.76 -21.34 0.98
N PRO A 181 -10.07 -21.68 0.94
CA PRO A 181 -11.03 -20.89 0.17
C PRO A 181 -10.98 -19.39 0.50
N ALA A 182 -10.79 -19.04 1.77
CA ALA A 182 -10.71 -17.67 2.26
C ALA A 182 -9.35 -16.99 2.00
N ARG A 183 -8.33 -17.73 1.56
CA ARG A 183 -7.01 -17.20 1.19
C ARG A 183 -6.53 -17.90 -0.09
N PRO A 184 -7.09 -17.51 -1.26
CA PRO A 184 -6.77 -18.13 -2.55
C PRO A 184 -5.31 -17.88 -2.98
N GLY A 185 -4.62 -16.93 -2.34
CA GLY A 185 -3.28 -16.52 -2.68
C GLY A 185 -3.27 -15.29 -3.58
N ALA A 186 -2.21 -15.17 -4.36
CA ALA A 186 -1.95 -14.02 -5.23
C ALA A 186 -2.87 -13.96 -6.46
N ARG A 187 -3.47 -15.09 -6.85
CA ARG A 187 -4.27 -15.24 -8.06
C ARG A 187 -5.44 -16.16 -7.81
N ASP A 188 -6.54 -15.91 -8.51
CA ASP A 188 -7.67 -16.82 -8.60
C ASP A 188 -8.19 -16.89 -10.04
N GLY A 189 -9.32 -17.57 -10.25
CA GLY A 189 -9.91 -17.75 -11.58
C GLY A 189 -10.37 -16.45 -12.27
N THR A 190 -10.41 -15.31 -11.56
CA THR A 190 -10.84 -14.01 -12.10
C THR A 190 -9.68 -13.06 -12.36
N GLY A 191 -8.49 -13.35 -11.83
CA GLY A 191 -7.28 -12.61 -12.13
C GLY A 191 -6.26 -12.66 -11.00
N ARG A 192 -5.21 -11.85 -11.17
CA ARG A 192 -4.17 -11.64 -10.16
C ARG A 192 -4.48 -10.47 -9.25
N TRP A 193 -3.91 -10.48 -8.06
CA TRP A 193 -3.81 -9.29 -7.23
C TRP A 193 -3.07 -8.19 -7.99
N GLN A 194 -3.73 -7.06 -8.15
CA GLN A 194 -3.24 -5.85 -8.79
C GLN A 194 -2.74 -4.86 -7.74
N GLY A 195 -3.39 -4.87 -6.57
CA GLY A 195 -3.21 -3.84 -5.56
C GLY A 195 -3.50 -2.43 -6.06
N GLY A 196 -3.18 -1.44 -5.23
CA GLY A 196 -3.20 -0.01 -5.55
C GLY A 196 -4.55 0.69 -5.55
N GLY A 197 -5.67 0.02 -5.24
CA GLY A 197 -6.99 0.64 -5.38
C GLY A 197 -7.48 1.42 -4.15
N GLY A 198 -7.17 0.97 -2.93
CA GLY A 198 -7.57 1.67 -1.71
C GLY A 198 -7.60 0.79 -0.46
N ILE A 199 -8.20 1.32 0.61
CA ILE A 199 -8.47 0.63 1.87
C ILE A 199 -9.99 0.64 2.08
N VAL A 200 -10.61 -0.52 2.30
CA VAL A 200 -12.06 -0.66 2.53
C VAL A 200 -12.30 -1.10 3.96
N ILE A 201 -12.98 -0.26 4.74
CA ILE A 201 -13.28 -0.47 6.14
C ILE A 201 -14.64 -1.14 6.31
N TYR A 202 -14.64 -2.20 7.12
CA TYR A 202 -15.78 -3.03 7.44
C TYR A 202 -16.02 -3.06 8.94
N ARG A 203 -17.29 -3.26 9.31
CA ARG A 203 -17.71 -3.60 10.66
C ARG A 203 -18.00 -5.10 10.71
N SER A 204 -17.81 -5.71 11.86
CA SER A 204 -18.14 -7.12 12.10
C SER A 204 -19.63 -7.44 11.95
N ALA A 205 -20.51 -6.45 12.08
CA ALA A 205 -21.95 -6.58 12.29
C ALA A 205 -22.31 -7.55 13.44
N SER A 206 -21.44 -7.64 14.46
CA SER A 206 -21.60 -8.57 15.58
C SER A 206 -21.11 -7.94 16.89
N PRO A 207 -21.98 -7.79 17.90
CA PRO A 207 -21.59 -7.26 19.20
C PRO A 207 -20.87 -8.31 20.08
N HIS A 208 -20.70 -9.55 19.59
CA HIS A 208 -20.18 -10.66 20.39
C HIS A 208 -18.79 -11.13 19.95
N LEU A 209 -18.41 -10.89 18.69
CA LEU A 209 -17.15 -11.40 18.15
C LEU A 209 -16.01 -10.41 18.43
N ASP A 210 -14.99 -10.90 19.13
CA ASP A 210 -13.66 -10.27 19.16
C ASP A 210 -12.83 -10.72 17.94
N GLY A 211 -11.58 -10.27 17.86
CA GLY A 211 -10.72 -10.57 16.73
C GLY A 211 -10.43 -12.08 16.56
N PRO A 212 -10.10 -12.85 17.62
CA PRO A 212 -9.96 -14.31 17.50
C PRO A 212 -11.25 -15.00 17.06
N GLY A 213 -12.40 -14.60 17.62
CA GLY A 213 -13.70 -15.13 17.22
C GLY A 213 -14.03 -14.83 15.75
N MET A 214 -13.73 -13.61 15.30
CA MET A 214 -13.92 -13.22 13.90
C MET A 214 -12.96 -13.97 12.96
N ARG A 215 -11.68 -14.11 13.31
CA ARG A 215 -10.75 -14.93 12.55
C ARG A 215 -11.31 -16.35 12.39
N ALA A 216 -11.74 -16.98 13.49
CA ALA A 216 -12.22 -18.37 13.47
C ALA A 216 -13.52 -18.52 12.66
N LEU A 217 -14.32 -17.46 12.57
CA LEU A 217 -15.47 -17.42 11.69
C LEU A 217 -15.05 -17.39 10.21
N LEU A 218 -14.02 -16.61 9.86
CA LEU A 218 -13.54 -16.41 8.48
C LEU A 218 -12.76 -17.60 7.90
N GLU A 219 -12.38 -18.59 8.71
CA GLU A 219 -11.77 -19.84 8.21
C GLU A 219 -12.72 -20.72 7.39
N ARG A 220 -14.03 -20.47 7.49
CA ARG A 220 -15.08 -21.27 6.85
C ARG A 220 -16.07 -20.38 6.09
N PRO A 221 -16.79 -20.93 5.11
CA PRO A 221 -17.90 -20.22 4.50
C PRO A 221 -18.96 -19.82 5.53
N VAL A 222 -19.44 -18.60 5.45
CA VAL A 222 -20.54 -18.07 6.26
C VAL A 222 -21.76 -17.95 5.35
N ALA A 223 -22.84 -18.65 5.70
CA ALA A 223 -24.05 -18.75 4.86
C ALA A 223 -23.76 -19.23 3.41
N GLY A 224 -22.74 -20.07 3.22
CA GLY A 224 -22.31 -20.58 1.92
C GLY A 224 -21.40 -19.64 1.13
N GLU A 225 -21.13 -18.44 1.64
CA GLU A 225 -20.21 -17.47 1.03
C GLU A 225 -18.85 -17.53 1.71
N VAL A 226 -17.79 -17.56 0.91
CA VAL A 226 -16.43 -17.40 1.40
C VAL A 226 -16.14 -15.90 1.56
N ARG A 227 -15.65 -15.50 2.73
CA ARG A 227 -15.24 -14.12 3.00
C ARG A 227 -13.89 -14.08 3.69
N SER A 228 -13.12 -13.03 3.42
CA SER A 228 -11.87 -12.76 4.12
C SER A 228 -11.49 -11.29 4.04
N PHE A 229 -10.63 -10.89 4.95
CA PHE A 229 -10.13 -9.52 5.08
C PHE A 229 -8.62 -9.59 5.28
N HIS A 230 -7.90 -8.55 4.85
CA HIS A 230 -6.47 -8.48 5.11
C HIS A 230 -6.21 -8.30 6.60
N PHE A 231 -7.03 -7.48 7.25
CA PHE A 231 -6.89 -7.18 8.67
C PHE A 231 -8.22 -7.29 9.43
N VAL A 232 -8.14 -7.77 10.67
CA VAL A 232 -9.22 -7.76 11.67
C VAL A 232 -8.68 -7.08 12.93
N ILE A 233 -9.45 -6.13 13.46
CA ILE A 233 -9.05 -5.27 14.58
C ILE A 233 -10.06 -5.42 15.70
N ASP A 234 -9.57 -5.57 16.93
CA ASP A 234 -10.35 -5.48 18.16
C ASP A 234 -9.65 -4.54 19.16
N GLY A 235 -10.20 -4.43 20.37
CA GLY A 235 -9.63 -3.61 21.44
C GLY A 235 -8.24 -4.05 21.92
N ARG A 236 -7.74 -5.21 21.50
CA ARG A 236 -6.50 -5.80 21.99
C ARG A 236 -5.40 -5.75 20.93
N SER A 237 -5.74 -5.89 19.66
CA SER A 237 -4.78 -6.26 18.62
C SER A 237 -5.24 -5.90 17.21
N ILE A 238 -4.25 -5.80 16.31
CA ILE A 238 -4.45 -5.75 14.87
C ILE A 238 -3.96 -7.07 14.32
N ARG A 239 -4.85 -7.92 13.80
CA ARG A 239 -4.48 -9.20 13.20
C ARG A 239 -4.48 -9.10 11.70
N GLN A 240 -3.35 -9.47 11.08
CA GLN A 240 -3.29 -9.71 9.65
C GLN A 240 -3.72 -11.15 9.37
N LEU A 241 -4.77 -11.33 8.58
CA LEU A 241 -5.31 -12.64 8.20
C LEU A 241 -4.93 -13.04 6.77
N VAL A 242 -4.80 -12.06 5.87
CA VAL A 242 -4.35 -12.27 4.49
C VAL A 242 -3.16 -11.34 4.22
N PRO A 243 -2.02 -11.84 3.72
CA PRO A 243 -0.86 -11.00 3.43
C PRO A 243 -1.19 -9.93 2.39
N LEU A 244 -0.52 -8.78 2.50
CA LEU A 244 -0.58 -7.79 1.43
C LEU A 244 0.09 -8.36 0.17
N GLY A 245 -0.64 -8.29 -0.95
CA GLY A 245 -0.23 -8.94 -2.19
C GLY A 245 -0.90 -10.29 -2.44
N GLU A 246 -1.80 -10.72 -1.57
CA GLU A 246 -2.75 -11.80 -1.82
C GLU A 246 -4.18 -11.26 -1.82
N ILE A 247 -5.08 -11.97 -2.50
CA ILE A 247 -6.49 -11.63 -2.64
C ILE A 247 -7.23 -11.95 -1.34
N ALA A 248 -8.04 -11.00 -0.87
CA ALA A 248 -9.03 -11.23 0.19
C ALA A 248 -10.45 -10.98 -0.34
N TYR A 249 -11.39 -11.85 -0.01
CA TYR A 249 -12.78 -11.80 -0.47
C TYR A 249 -13.65 -10.95 0.47
N HIS A 250 -13.56 -9.63 0.33
CA HIS A 250 -14.32 -8.66 1.14
C HIS A 250 -15.33 -7.81 0.35
N THR A 251 -15.05 -7.54 -0.93
CA THR A 251 -15.85 -6.64 -1.78
C THR A 251 -15.81 -7.05 -3.25
N ASP A 252 -16.96 -7.33 -3.84
CA ASP A 252 -17.06 -7.66 -5.26
C ASP A 252 -16.46 -6.55 -6.14
N GLY A 253 -15.66 -6.94 -7.13
CA GLY A 253 -14.95 -6.02 -8.03
C GLY A 253 -13.76 -5.27 -7.40
N ARG A 254 -13.46 -5.49 -6.11
CA ARG A 254 -12.38 -4.83 -5.37
C ARG A 254 -11.40 -5.79 -4.68
N ASN A 255 -11.77 -7.06 -4.55
CA ASN A 255 -10.97 -8.14 -3.93
C ASN A 255 -9.52 -8.23 -4.44
N HIS A 256 -9.25 -7.86 -5.70
CA HIS A 256 -7.92 -7.96 -6.31
C HIS A 256 -7.09 -6.69 -6.17
N ARG A 257 -7.62 -5.61 -5.61
CA ARG A 257 -6.98 -4.28 -5.67
C ARG A 257 -7.01 -3.49 -4.37
N ASP A 258 -7.97 -3.75 -3.50
CA ASP A 258 -8.18 -2.97 -2.29
C ASP A 258 -7.87 -3.79 -1.03
N ILE A 259 -7.50 -3.10 0.05
CA ILE A 259 -7.20 -3.72 1.33
C ILE A 259 -8.46 -3.70 2.19
N GLY A 260 -9.12 -4.84 2.32
CA GLY A 260 -10.18 -5.04 3.32
C GLY A 260 -9.65 -5.03 4.77
N VAL A 261 -10.19 -4.13 5.60
CA VAL A 261 -9.91 -4.03 7.04
C VAL A 261 -11.24 -4.12 7.79
N MET A 262 -11.34 -4.98 8.79
CA MET A 262 -12.53 -5.11 9.63
C MET A 262 -12.26 -4.64 11.06
N ILE A 263 -13.18 -3.88 11.64
CA ILE A 263 -13.22 -3.60 13.08
C ILE A 263 -14.34 -4.40 13.75
N CYS A 264 -13.99 -5.10 14.83
CA CYS A 264 -14.91 -5.82 15.70
C CYS A 264 -15.69 -4.84 16.59
N GLU A 265 -16.96 -5.16 16.85
CA GLU A 265 -17.88 -4.28 17.59
C GLU A 265 -18.18 -4.77 19.00
N ARG A 266 -17.53 -5.86 19.43
CA ARG A 266 -17.59 -6.30 20.81
C ARG A 266 -17.13 -5.17 21.74
N GLY A 267 -17.90 -4.96 22.80
CA GLY A 267 -17.61 -3.92 23.78
C GLY A 267 -17.92 -2.50 23.27
N TRP A 268 -18.82 -2.35 22.30
CA TRP A 268 -19.26 -1.04 21.80
C TRP A 268 -19.53 -0.02 22.93
N GLY A 269 -18.99 1.19 22.79
CA GLY A 269 -19.14 2.27 23.78
C GLY A 269 -18.29 2.12 25.05
N THR A 270 -17.42 1.12 25.10
CA THR A 270 -16.46 0.92 26.20
C THR A 270 -15.06 1.39 25.81
N SER A 271 -14.17 1.52 26.81
CA SER A 271 -12.76 1.81 26.56
C SER A 271 -12.06 0.76 25.70
N GLU A 272 -12.49 -0.51 25.75
CA GLU A 272 -11.96 -1.59 24.90
C GLU A 272 -12.27 -1.31 23.42
N TRP A 273 -13.49 -0.89 23.10
CA TRP A 273 -13.84 -0.57 21.72
C TRP A 273 -13.15 0.71 21.21
N GLU A 274 -13.04 1.74 22.05
CA GLU A 274 -12.29 2.96 21.72
C GLU A 274 -10.82 2.65 21.38
N GLU A 275 -10.23 1.68 22.08
CA GLU A 275 -8.86 1.22 21.85
C GLU A 275 -8.73 0.46 20.51
N GLY A 276 -9.79 -0.25 20.10
CA GLY A 276 -9.91 -0.83 18.75
C GLY A 276 -10.06 0.24 17.67
N TYR A 277 -10.81 1.31 17.95
CA TYR A 277 -10.92 2.45 17.04
C TYR A 277 -9.57 3.16 16.83
N ARG A 278 -8.80 3.41 17.90
CA ARG A 278 -7.45 4.01 17.77
C ARG A 278 -6.50 3.15 16.94
N ARG A 279 -6.55 1.82 17.11
CA ARG A 279 -5.81 0.86 16.26
C ARG A 279 -6.21 0.98 14.80
N LEU A 280 -7.50 1.07 14.51
CA LEU A 280 -8.02 1.24 13.15
C LEU A 280 -7.53 2.54 12.51
N VAL A 281 -7.65 3.67 13.21
CA VAL A 281 -7.17 4.97 12.74
C VAL A 281 -5.67 4.90 12.42
N TRP A 282 -4.87 4.36 13.35
CA TRP A 282 -3.44 4.21 13.14
C TRP A 282 -3.11 3.28 11.99
N LEU A 283 -3.75 2.11 11.89
CA LEU A 283 -3.48 1.14 10.84
C LEU A 283 -3.79 1.73 9.47
N ALA A 284 -4.94 2.40 9.32
CA ALA A 284 -5.32 3.04 8.07
C ALA A 284 -4.30 4.11 7.66
N ALA A 285 -3.91 4.99 8.58
CA ALA A 285 -2.88 6.01 8.33
C ALA A 285 -1.52 5.36 7.98
N ARG A 286 -1.14 4.29 8.66
CA ARG A 286 0.11 3.57 8.40
C ARG A 286 0.14 2.90 7.04
N LEU A 287 -0.92 2.19 6.67
CA LEU A 287 -1.06 1.57 5.36
C LEU A 287 -1.03 2.63 4.25
N MET A 288 -1.67 3.79 4.47
CA MET A 288 -1.61 4.91 3.54
C MET A 288 -0.18 5.39 3.29
N VAL A 289 0.60 5.59 4.37
CA VAL A 289 1.99 6.05 4.28
C VAL A 289 2.86 5.02 3.56
N VAL A 290 2.86 3.77 4.02
CA VAL A 290 3.82 2.77 3.49
C VAL A 290 3.45 2.25 2.09
N LEU A 291 2.18 2.36 1.68
CA LEU A 291 1.71 1.92 0.36
C LEU A 291 1.47 3.05 -0.64
N GLY A 292 1.62 4.31 -0.19
CA GLY A 292 1.36 5.51 -0.99
C GLY A 292 -0.10 5.64 -1.41
N ILE A 293 -1.05 5.38 -0.50
CA ILE A 293 -2.50 5.53 -0.74
C ILE A 293 -2.92 6.89 -0.18
N GLY A 294 -3.57 7.72 -1.01
CA GLY A 294 -4.14 8.99 -0.55
C GLY A 294 -5.44 8.79 0.23
N ILE A 295 -5.91 9.86 0.87
CA ILE A 295 -7.12 9.81 1.72
C ILE A 295 -8.37 9.47 0.89
N GLU A 296 -8.38 9.81 -0.40
CA GLU A 296 -9.39 9.46 -1.39
C GLU A 296 -9.49 7.94 -1.65
N GLY A 297 -8.44 7.19 -1.33
CA GLY A 297 -8.42 5.74 -1.38
C GLY A 297 -9.08 5.07 -0.17
N LEU A 298 -9.48 5.81 0.87
CA LEU A 298 -10.17 5.27 2.04
C LEU A 298 -11.67 5.15 1.76
N SER A 299 -12.24 3.99 2.05
CA SER A 299 -13.65 3.75 1.82
C SER A 299 -14.34 2.84 2.81
N GLY A 300 -15.66 2.95 2.90
CA GLY A 300 -16.48 2.04 3.69
C GLY A 300 -17.08 0.93 2.82
N GLY A 301 -17.21 -0.27 3.38
CA GLY A 301 -17.85 -1.40 2.69
C GLY A 301 -19.28 -1.13 2.21
N PHE A 302 -19.99 -0.22 2.88
CA PHE A 302 -21.36 0.20 2.54
C PHE A 302 -21.46 0.95 1.20
N TRP A 303 -20.37 1.47 0.64
CA TRP A 303 -20.39 2.09 -0.70
C TRP A 303 -20.39 1.08 -1.84
N TRP A 304 -19.97 -0.16 -1.57
CA TRP A 304 -19.67 -1.13 -2.64
C TRP A 304 -20.64 -2.31 -2.69
N ASN A 305 -21.41 -2.56 -1.62
CA ASN A 305 -22.39 -3.64 -1.54
C ASN A 305 -23.82 -3.07 -1.48
N PRO A 306 -24.48 -2.78 -2.63
CA PRO A 306 -25.71 -1.98 -2.70
C PRO A 306 -27.04 -2.68 -2.34
N VAL A 307 -27.05 -3.88 -1.74
CA VAL A 307 -28.32 -4.57 -1.44
C VAL A 307 -28.79 -4.32 0.00
N ARG A 308 -29.43 -3.16 0.20
CA ARG A 308 -30.78 -2.97 0.82
C ARG A 308 -31.01 -1.49 1.16
N HIS A 309 -31.73 -0.81 0.25
CA HIS A 309 -32.42 0.48 0.37
C HIS A 309 -31.69 1.67 1.06
N PRO A 310 -31.65 2.86 0.42
CA PRO A 310 -31.14 4.09 1.03
C PRO A 310 -31.99 4.63 2.22
N TYR A 311 -32.96 3.85 2.72
CA TYR A 311 -33.85 4.21 3.84
C TYR A 311 -34.27 2.98 4.68
N ASP A 312 -33.36 2.04 4.98
CA ASP A 312 -33.59 1.08 6.06
C ASP A 312 -32.99 1.61 7.38
N PRO A 313 -33.80 2.17 8.30
CA PRO A 313 -33.36 2.73 9.57
C PRO A 313 -32.83 1.70 10.57
N THR A 314 -32.73 0.42 10.21
CA THR A 314 -32.06 -0.63 11.00
C THR A 314 -30.71 -1.07 10.42
N HIS A 315 -30.31 -0.48 9.29
CA HIS A 315 -29.02 -0.73 8.63
C HIS A 315 -27.96 0.34 8.99
N LEU A 316 -28.01 0.84 10.23
CA LEU A 316 -27.27 1.97 10.80
C LEU A 316 -25.75 1.93 10.51
N GLY A 317 -25.38 2.42 9.33
CA GLY A 317 -24.55 3.60 9.30
C GLY A 317 -25.32 4.74 9.98
N TRP A 318 -24.85 5.09 11.19
CA TRP A 318 -24.82 6.43 11.80
C TRP A 318 -26.00 7.37 11.48
N LYS A 319 -26.90 7.64 12.43
CA LYS A 319 -27.91 8.71 12.28
C LYS A 319 -27.41 10.04 12.84
N PRO A 320 -27.84 11.18 12.28
CA PRO A 320 -27.55 12.52 12.82
C PRO A 320 -28.11 12.78 14.23
N GLU A 321 -29.12 12.01 14.67
CA GLU A 321 -29.77 12.15 15.98
C GLU A 321 -29.00 11.46 17.12
N ASP A 322 -27.95 10.70 16.79
CA ASP A 322 -27.09 10.01 17.76
C ASP A 322 -26.20 11.04 18.47
N GLY A 323 -26.80 11.70 19.46
CA GLY A 323 -26.22 12.81 20.21
C GLY A 323 -24.98 12.47 21.05
N PRO A 324 -24.42 13.46 21.75
CA PRO A 324 -23.10 13.38 22.42
C PRO A 324 -22.99 12.37 23.57
N ALA A 325 -24.04 11.62 23.87
CA ALA A 325 -24.06 10.57 24.90
C ALA A 325 -23.78 9.15 24.36
N THR A 326 -23.66 8.96 23.03
CA THR A 326 -23.52 7.60 22.44
C THR A 326 -22.25 7.34 21.60
N GLY A 327 -21.31 8.29 21.48
CA GLY A 327 -19.90 7.99 21.14
C GLY A 327 -19.65 7.11 19.90
N LEU A 328 -20.29 7.42 18.78
CA LEU A 328 -20.46 6.52 17.63
C LEU A 328 -19.50 6.90 16.44
N PHE A 329 -18.80 5.92 15.83
CA PHE A 329 -17.90 5.98 14.65
C PHE A 329 -18.46 6.76 13.44
N HIS A 330 -18.37 8.08 13.43
CA HIS A 330 -18.77 8.90 12.30
C HIS A 330 -17.77 8.80 11.14
N TRP A 331 -18.20 8.48 9.92
CA TRP A 331 -17.28 8.28 8.78
C TRP A 331 -16.39 9.51 8.53
N ASN A 332 -16.95 10.72 8.55
CA ASN A 332 -16.12 11.92 8.37
C ASN A 332 -15.16 12.15 9.55
N ARG A 333 -15.53 11.67 10.75
CA ARG A 333 -14.61 11.68 11.90
C ARG A 333 -13.48 10.69 11.70
N LEU A 334 -13.75 9.46 11.24
CA LEU A 334 -12.69 8.51 10.88
C LEU A 334 -11.73 9.12 9.86
N VAL A 335 -12.26 9.71 8.79
CA VAL A 335 -11.44 10.35 7.76
C VAL A 335 -10.58 11.47 8.36
N ALA A 336 -11.16 12.32 9.21
CA ALA A 336 -10.44 13.39 9.89
C ALA A 336 -9.36 12.85 10.85
N ASP A 337 -9.69 11.82 11.64
CA ASP A 337 -8.77 11.20 12.61
C ASP A 337 -7.62 10.49 11.89
N VAL A 338 -7.89 9.80 10.77
CA VAL A 338 -6.86 9.16 9.91
C VAL A 338 -5.95 10.23 9.29
N ALA A 339 -6.54 11.32 8.76
CA ALA A 339 -5.77 12.43 8.22
C ALA A 339 -4.89 13.10 9.29
N ALA A 340 -5.40 13.25 10.52
CA ALA A 340 -4.67 13.81 11.65
C ALA A 340 -3.57 12.88 12.18
N ALA A 341 -3.75 11.56 12.10
CA ALA A 341 -2.75 10.58 12.53
C ALA A 341 -1.58 10.45 11.53
N ARG A 342 -1.80 10.76 10.25
CA ARG A 342 -0.84 10.55 9.17
C ARG A 342 0.53 11.23 9.39
N PRO A 343 0.63 12.51 9.80
CA PRO A 343 1.94 13.16 10.02
C PRO A 343 2.80 12.46 11.08
N ALA A 344 2.18 11.92 12.13
CA ALA A 344 2.91 11.16 13.16
C ALA A 344 3.50 9.88 12.58
N VAL A 345 2.77 9.19 11.69
CA VAL A 345 3.28 8.00 11.00
C VAL A 345 4.35 8.36 9.97
N GLU A 346 4.17 9.42 9.19
CA GLU A 346 5.19 9.92 8.25
C GLU A 346 6.51 10.20 8.97
N LYS A 347 6.47 10.85 10.15
CA LYS A 347 7.64 11.06 11.00
C LYS A 347 8.33 9.77 11.41
N LEU A 348 7.59 8.70 11.71
CA LEU A 348 8.16 7.38 12.00
C LEU A 348 8.91 6.79 10.80
N PHE A 349 8.50 7.08 9.57
CA PHE A 349 9.25 6.65 8.37
C PHE A 349 10.27 7.71 7.89
N GLY A 350 10.55 8.72 8.73
CA GLY A 350 11.46 9.82 8.42
C GLY A 350 11.00 10.67 7.23
N LEU A 351 9.73 10.57 6.84
CA LEU A 351 9.11 11.38 5.81
C LEU A 351 8.76 12.72 6.45
N HIS A 352 9.51 13.76 6.09
CA HIS A 352 9.20 15.12 6.48
C HIS A 352 8.34 15.77 5.39
N PRO A 353 7.43 16.69 5.72
CA PRO A 353 6.90 17.61 4.74
C PRO A 353 8.10 18.24 4.03
N ALA A 354 8.07 18.32 2.70
CA ALA A 354 9.14 19.00 1.96
C ALA A 354 9.33 20.39 2.59
N GLU A 355 10.52 20.66 3.13
CA GLU A 355 10.86 22.03 3.49
C GLU A 355 10.66 22.87 2.23
N PRO A 356 9.96 24.02 2.30
CA PRO A 356 9.86 24.90 1.17
C PRO A 356 11.28 25.24 0.74
N GLN A 357 11.68 24.79 -0.45
CA GLN A 357 12.98 25.13 -1.00
C GLN A 357 13.04 26.64 -1.16
N VAL A 358 13.73 27.31 -0.24
CA VAL A 358 14.09 28.70 -0.41
C VAL A 358 15.18 28.71 -1.47
N SER A 359 14.79 28.95 -2.72
CA SER A 359 15.73 29.22 -3.81
C SER A 359 16.69 30.34 -3.36
N PRO A 360 18.02 30.17 -3.48
CA PRO A 360 18.99 31.19 -3.09
C PRO A 360 19.08 32.35 -4.11
N ALA A 361 17.99 32.68 -4.77
CA ALA A 361 17.90 33.69 -5.81
C ALA A 361 16.96 34.84 -5.41
N ALA A 362 17.20 35.45 -4.25
CA ALA A 362 16.60 36.74 -3.90
C ALA A 362 17.40 37.56 -2.85
N GLN A 363 18.67 37.25 -2.62
CA GLN A 363 19.55 38.16 -1.87
C GLN A 363 20.45 38.88 -2.86
N GLY A 364 20.06 40.12 -3.20
CA GLY A 364 20.94 41.01 -3.94
C GLY A 364 20.24 41.83 -5.01
N ARG A 365 19.30 42.69 -4.62
CA ARG A 365 19.10 44.00 -5.25
C ARG A 365 18.59 44.98 -4.19
N ASN A 366 19.48 45.82 -3.67
CA ASN A 366 19.09 47.06 -3.00
C ASN A 366 18.34 47.92 -4.02
N PRO A 367 17.14 48.45 -3.71
CA PRO A 367 16.53 49.47 -4.55
C PRO A 367 17.29 50.79 -4.39
N PRO A 368 17.46 51.58 -5.47
CA PRO A 368 18.07 52.89 -5.36
C PRO A 368 17.12 53.85 -4.62
N ALA A 369 17.69 54.68 -3.77
CA ALA A 369 17.02 55.79 -3.12
C ALA A 369 16.61 56.84 -4.18
N GLY A 370 15.37 57.33 -4.11
CA GLY A 370 14.87 58.39 -4.98
C GLY A 370 13.46 58.85 -4.63
N ASP A 371 13.42 59.98 -3.92
CA ASP A 371 12.41 61.05 -3.89
C ASP A 371 10.92 60.76 -3.60
N ARG A 372 10.49 61.26 -2.43
CA ARG A 372 9.14 61.76 -2.16
C ARG A 372 9.00 63.16 -2.78
N PRO A 373 7.82 63.56 -3.29
CA PRO A 373 6.81 64.15 -2.39
C PRO A 373 5.33 63.92 -2.82
N GLY A 374 4.40 64.23 -1.92
CA GLY A 374 3.04 64.64 -2.31
C GLY A 374 1.88 63.94 -1.62
N THR A 375 1.36 64.58 -0.59
CA THR A 375 0.08 64.34 0.09
C THR A 375 -1.14 64.53 -0.82
N ALA A 376 -2.15 63.64 -0.76
CA ALA A 376 -3.56 63.99 -0.97
C ALA A 376 -4.53 62.87 -0.51
N THR A 377 -5.40 63.24 0.42
CA THR A 377 -6.62 62.59 0.93
C THR A 377 -7.73 62.42 -0.12
N GLN A 378 -8.49 61.32 0.00
CA GLN A 378 -9.95 61.10 -0.26
C GLN A 378 -10.10 59.61 -0.67
N GLY A 379 -10.90 58.73 -0.04
CA GLY A 379 -12.22 58.91 0.53
C GLY A 379 -13.28 58.56 -0.53
N ARG A 380 -13.70 57.27 -0.61
CA ARG A 380 -15.06 56.87 -1.04
C ARG A 380 -15.30 55.35 -0.94
N ASN A 381 -16.22 55.00 -0.04
CA ASN A 381 -17.10 53.83 -0.13
C ASN A 381 -17.88 53.86 -1.45
N LEU A 382 -18.12 52.70 -2.06
CA LEU A 382 -19.30 52.48 -2.89
C LEU A 382 -19.84 51.05 -2.71
N SER A 383 -21.16 51.04 -2.57
CA SER A 383 -22.06 49.95 -2.26
C SER A 383 -22.49 49.16 -3.50
N ILE A 384 -22.87 47.90 -3.24
CA ILE A 384 -24.07 47.18 -3.71
C ILE A 384 -24.80 47.77 -4.94
N GLY A 385 -24.87 46.97 -6.00
CA GLY A 385 -25.81 47.14 -7.12
C GLY A 385 -26.37 45.79 -7.57
N HIS A 386 -27.63 45.54 -7.23
CA HIS A 386 -28.49 44.52 -7.83
C HIS A 386 -28.83 44.88 -9.28
N THR A 387 -28.78 43.92 -10.20
CA THR A 387 -29.70 43.83 -11.35
C THR A 387 -29.88 42.37 -11.75
N GLY A 388 -31.11 41.89 -11.74
CA GLY A 388 -31.51 40.60 -12.31
C GLY A 388 -32.11 40.75 -13.71
N ALA A 389 -32.23 39.61 -14.41
CA ALA A 389 -33.26 39.22 -15.39
C ALA A 389 -32.70 37.99 -16.15
N ALA A 390 -33.24 36.79 -15.93
CA ALA A 390 -34.38 36.19 -16.64
C ALA A 390 -33.94 35.40 -17.90
N GLY A 391 -34.13 34.08 -17.85
CA GLY A 391 -33.92 33.16 -18.97
C GLY A 391 -34.42 31.76 -18.60
N GLY A 392 -35.71 31.52 -18.81
CA GLY A 392 -36.37 30.25 -18.52
C GLY A 392 -36.10 29.18 -19.58
N GLY A 393 -35.95 27.94 -19.14
CA GLY A 393 -35.93 26.75 -19.99
C GLY A 393 -36.51 25.56 -19.21
N LYS A 394 -37.71 25.11 -19.60
CA LYS A 394 -38.37 23.89 -19.10
C LYS A 394 -37.60 22.62 -19.49
N PRO A 395 -37.66 21.53 -18.71
CA PRO A 395 -37.12 20.23 -19.11
C PRO A 395 -38.15 19.44 -19.95
N PRO A 396 -37.73 18.58 -20.89
CA PRO A 396 -38.65 17.72 -21.62
C PRO A 396 -39.05 16.48 -20.80
N ARG A 397 -40.34 16.11 -20.90
CA ARG A 397 -40.95 14.84 -20.48
C ARG A 397 -41.20 13.95 -21.71
N GLY A 398 -41.16 12.62 -21.50
CA GLY A 398 -41.66 11.56 -22.41
C GLY A 398 -40.52 10.66 -22.92
N ASN A 399 -40.56 9.32 -22.95
CA ASN A 399 -41.68 8.36 -22.90
C ASN A 399 -41.24 7.03 -22.26
N TRP A 400 -42.18 6.42 -21.53
CA TRP A 400 -42.21 4.99 -21.19
C TRP A 400 -42.97 4.21 -22.28
N VAL A 401 -42.93 2.86 -22.21
CA VAL A 401 -43.54 1.81 -23.08
C VAL A 401 -42.53 1.29 -24.13
N GLN A 402 -42.18 0.00 -24.31
CA GLN A 402 -42.82 -1.31 -24.14
C GLN A 402 -41.70 -2.39 -24.03
N ALA A 403 -41.69 -3.27 -23.02
CA ALA A 403 -42.12 -4.68 -23.09
C ALA A 403 -41.47 -5.57 -24.19
N ALA A 404 -40.61 -6.51 -23.76
CA ALA A 404 -40.52 -7.84 -24.36
C ALA A 404 -40.39 -8.90 -23.25
N ARG A 405 -41.48 -9.65 -23.06
CA ARG A 405 -41.56 -10.90 -22.30
C ARG A 405 -41.20 -12.07 -23.23
N THR A 406 -40.39 -13.01 -22.76
CA THR A 406 -40.49 -14.46 -23.04
C THR A 406 -39.57 -15.19 -22.05
N ARG A 407 -40.11 -15.67 -20.92
CA ARG A 407 -40.56 -17.04 -20.63
C ARG A 407 -39.43 -18.09 -20.49
N SER A 408 -39.41 -18.62 -19.26
CA SER A 408 -38.72 -19.80 -18.75
C SER A 408 -38.81 -21.06 -19.61
N ALA A 409 -37.79 -21.91 -19.48
CA ALA A 409 -38.00 -23.35 -19.34
C ALA A 409 -36.96 -23.96 -18.38
N ARG A 410 -37.45 -24.43 -17.22
CA ARG A 410 -36.80 -25.49 -16.44
C ARG A 410 -36.91 -26.79 -17.23
N TYR A 411 -35.86 -27.61 -17.26
CA TYR A 411 -36.04 -29.06 -17.35
C TYR A 411 -34.96 -29.76 -16.52
N SER A 412 -35.45 -30.56 -15.59
CA SER A 412 -34.73 -31.49 -14.73
C SER A 412 -34.67 -32.89 -15.35
N SER A 413 -33.71 -33.69 -14.87
CA SER A 413 -33.58 -35.17 -14.97
C SER A 413 -32.99 -35.69 -16.30
N ARG A 414 -32.15 -36.74 -16.36
CA ARG A 414 -32.01 -37.95 -15.52
C ARG A 414 -30.59 -38.54 -15.55
N ARG A 415 -30.31 -39.28 -14.47
CA ARG A 415 -29.46 -40.49 -14.33
C ARG A 415 -28.98 -41.14 -15.65
N ARG A 416 -27.67 -41.41 -15.73
CA ARG A 416 -27.05 -42.72 -15.51
C ARG A 416 -25.61 -42.55 -15.13
#